data_AF-A0A0L0FSA1-F1
#
_entry.id   AF-A0A0L0FSA1-F1
#
_cell.length_a   1.000
_cell.length_b   1.000
_cell.length_c   1.000
_cell.angle_alpha   90.00
_cell.angle_beta   90.00
_cell.angle_gamma   90.00
#
_symmetry.space_group_name_H-M   'P 1'
#
loop_
_entity.id
_entity.type
_entity.pdbx_description
1 polymer ?
#
loop_
_entity_poly.entity_id
_entity_poly.type
_entity_poly.pdbx_seq_one_letter_code
_entity_poly.pdbx_strand_id
1 'polypeptide(L)'
;MLLTRLVQTKTTLMDHLVRDEYYHHHTKVPAMASVSENVVQCDSIAMQRPSMARDRHLWKILKENPFLWSVLPIIAQDSDSLAQLLWIVKSCLFNLIGRFNRSPKHSSTLAFALLQRAHLLMLALVEANWISKQLYKVAEVFEILTCGDVAKLLSAVGQYILDRPPVPMSDEKVRL
;
A
#
# COMPACT_ATOMS: atom_id res chain seq x y z
N MET A 1 28.36 -6.70 -4.90
CA MET A 1 27.48 -7.78 -4.38
C MET A 1 26.09 -7.31 -3.96
N LEU A 2 25.94 -6.32 -3.04
CA LEU A 2 24.61 -5.90 -2.57
C LEU A 2 23.68 -5.37 -3.68
N LEU A 3 24.18 -4.46 -4.54
CA LEU A 3 23.44 -3.97 -5.72
C LEU A 3 22.98 -5.09 -6.65
N THR A 4 23.82 -6.09 -6.90
CA THR A 4 23.50 -7.25 -7.75
C THR A 4 22.34 -8.07 -7.17
N ARG A 5 22.31 -8.25 -5.84
CA ARG A 5 21.20 -8.92 -5.13
C ARG A 5 19.92 -8.08 -5.10
N LEU A 6 20.02 -6.77 -4.95
CA LEU A 6 18.87 -5.86 -5.02
C LEU A 6 18.24 -5.86 -6.43
N VAL A 7 19.07 -5.81 -7.48
CA VAL A 7 18.60 -5.93 -8.87
C VAL A 7 17.94 -7.29 -9.10
N GLN A 8 18.57 -8.40 -8.70
CA GLN A 8 17.94 -9.73 -8.77
C GLN A 8 16.64 -9.80 -7.98
N THR A 9 16.54 -9.14 -6.82
CA THR A 9 15.29 -9.10 -6.05
C THR A 9 14.23 -8.28 -6.78
N LYS A 10 14.58 -7.18 -7.47
CA LYS A 10 13.66 -6.43 -8.35
C LYS A 10 13.16 -7.30 -9.50
N THR A 11 14.03 -8.04 -10.20
CA THR A 11 13.60 -8.96 -11.26
C THR A 11 12.76 -10.10 -10.74
N THR A 12 13.19 -10.81 -9.69
CA THR A 12 12.41 -11.91 -9.11
C THR A 12 11.04 -11.45 -8.58
N LEU A 13 10.96 -10.26 -7.98
CA LEU A 13 9.66 -9.70 -7.60
C LEU A 13 8.83 -9.42 -8.86
N MET A 14 9.34 -8.69 -9.86
CA MET A 14 8.60 -8.41 -11.09
C MET A 14 8.17 -9.70 -11.84
N ASP A 15 9.05 -10.69 -11.97
CA ASP A 15 8.79 -11.97 -12.65
C ASP A 15 7.71 -12.82 -11.95
N HIS A 16 7.59 -12.72 -10.62
CA HIS A 16 6.50 -13.35 -9.87
C HIS A 16 5.18 -12.59 -9.96
N LEU A 17 5.20 -11.31 -10.35
CA LEU A 17 4.01 -10.44 -10.34
C LEU A 17 3.40 -10.25 -11.74
N VAL A 18 4.25 -10.20 -12.78
CA VAL A 18 3.82 -10.09 -14.19
C VAL A 18 3.10 -11.36 -14.68
N ARG A 19 3.39 -12.54 -14.10
CA ARG A 19 2.74 -13.81 -14.50
C ARG A 19 1.24 -13.88 -14.16
N ASP A 20 0.77 -13.13 -13.16
CA ASP A 20 -0.62 -13.19 -12.69
C ASP A 20 -1.56 -12.22 -13.43
N GLU A 21 -1.05 -11.17 -14.08
CA GLU A 21 -1.91 -10.20 -14.81
C GLU A 21 -2.58 -10.81 -16.05
N TYR A 22 -2.00 -11.85 -16.64
CA TYR A 22 -2.49 -12.47 -17.87
C TYR A 22 -3.76 -13.33 -17.72
N TYR A 23 -4.20 -13.65 -16.49
CA TYR A 23 -5.24 -14.66 -16.25
C TYR A 23 -6.63 -14.14 -15.87
N HIS A 24 -6.82 -12.83 -15.68
CA HIS A 24 -8.08 -12.29 -15.13
C HIS A 24 -8.82 -11.23 -15.97
N HIS A 25 -8.38 -10.98 -17.21
CA HIS A 25 -9.23 -10.35 -18.22
C HIS A 25 -10.28 -11.34 -18.75
N HIS A 26 -11.30 -11.69 -17.96
CA HIS A 26 -12.66 -12.06 -18.41
C HIS A 26 -13.57 -12.45 -17.23
N THR A 27 -14.35 -11.50 -16.71
CA THR A 27 -15.74 -11.73 -16.22
C THR A 27 -16.44 -10.40 -15.94
N LYS A 28 -17.63 -10.19 -16.52
CA LYS A 28 -18.54 -9.06 -16.24
C LYS A 28 -19.86 -9.62 -15.70
N VAL A 29 -20.33 -9.14 -14.55
CA VAL A 29 -21.70 -9.33 -14.01
C VAL A 29 -22.09 -8.03 -13.24
N PRO A 30 -23.35 -7.54 -13.30
CA PRO A 30 -23.65 -6.12 -13.01
C PRO A 30 -24.10 -5.81 -11.57
N ALA A 31 -24.27 -4.51 -11.29
CA ALA A 31 -24.63 -3.96 -9.99
C ALA A 31 -26.16 -3.82 -9.77
N MET A 32 -26.58 -3.85 -8.49
CA MET A 32 -27.84 -3.29 -8.00
C MET A 32 -27.57 -2.49 -6.72
N ALA A 33 -28.37 -1.46 -6.44
CA ALA A 33 -28.11 -0.45 -5.41
C ALA A 33 -29.24 -0.36 -4.35
N SER A 34 -28.91 0.12 -3.14
CA SER A 34 -29.86 0.68 -2.18
C SER A 34 -29.15 1.55 -1.09
N VAL A 35 -29.93 2.33 -0.34
CA VAL A 35 -29.59 3.61 0.34
C VAL A 35 -30.19 3.59 1.77
N SER A 36 -29.68 4.23 2.85
CA SER A 36 -28.64 5.25 3.10
C SER A 36 -28.04 5.09 4.52
N GLU A 37 -26.91 5.73 4.89
CA GLU A 37 -26.77 6.54 6.14
C GLU A 37 -25.41 7.26 6.29
N ASN A 38 -25.37 8.36 7.07
CA ASN A 38 -24.20 9.25 7.24
C ASN A 38 -23.09 8.66 8.14
N VAL A 39 -22.44 7.60 7.67
CA VAL A 39 -21.10 7.20 8.13
C VAL A 39 -20.07 7.88 7.23
N VAL A 40 -18.93 8.35 7.77
CA VAL A 40 -17.79 8.79 6.94
C VAL A 40 -17.37 7.58 6.11
N GLN A 41 -17.69 7.62 4.81
CA GLN A 41 -18.01 6.40 4.08
C GLN A 41 -16.74 5.63 3.70
N CYS A 42 -16.41 4.64 4.52
CA CYS A 42 -15.27 3.73 4.31
C CYS A 42 -15.48 2.80 3.08
N ASP A 43 -16.64 2.87 2.43
CA ASP A 43 -17.01 2.03 1.28
C ASP A 43 -16.33 2.49 -0.03
N SER A 44 -15.95 3.77 -0.16
CA SER A 44 -15.16 4.27 -1.30
C SER A 44 -13.87 3.48 -1.48
N ILE A 45 -13.22 3.19 -0.35
CA ILE A 45 -12.00 2.40 -0.20
C ILE A 45 -12.30 0.92 -0.51
N ALA A 46 -13.47 0.39 -0.14
CA ALA A 46 -13.85 -0.99 -0.40
C ALA A 46 -14.05 -1.31 -1.91
N MET A 47 -14.51 -0.35 -2.70
CA MET A 47 -14.88 -0.58 -4.11
C MET A 47 -13.67 -0.69 -5.08
N GLN A 48 -12.50 -0.19 -4.70
CA GLN A 48 -11.23 -0.38 -5.44
C GLN A 48 -10.33 -1.49 -4.85
N ARG A 49 -10.87 -2.34 -3.97
CA ARG A 49 -10.06 -3.30 -3.23
C ARG A 49 -9.52 -4.42 -4.15
N PRO A 50 -8.20 -4.73 -4.09
CA PRO A 50 -7.64 -5.97 -4.61
C PRO A 50 -8.40 -7.23 -4.19
N SER A 51 -8.19 -8.33 -4.92
CA SER A 51 -8.65 -9.65 -4.46
C SER A 51 -8.14 -9.95 -3.05
N MET A 52 -9.06 -10.30 -2.14
CA MET A 52 -8.72 -10.68 -0.76
C MET A 52 -7.81 -11.91 -0.68
N ALA A 53 -7.68 -12.70 -1.74
CA ALA A 53 -6.67 -13.76 -1.84
C ALA A 53 -5.27 -13.16 -2.07
N ARG A 54 -5.13 -12.23 -3.03
CA ARG A 54 -3.87 -11.51 -3.32
C ARG A 54 -3.38 -10.71 -2.11
N ASP A 55 -4.27 -9.96 -1.45
CA ASP A 55 -3.95 -9.21 -0.22
C ASP A 55 -3.34 -10.12 0.86
N ARG A 56 -3.93 -11.30 1.07
CA ARG A 56 -3.45 -12.28 2.08
C ARG A 56 -2.14 -12.94 1.66
N HIS A 57 -1.97 -13.24 0.38
CA HIS A 57 -0.74 -13.83 -0.16
C HIS A 57 0.44 -12.85 -0.09
N LEU A 58 0.26 -11.61 -0.54
CA LEU A 58 1.27 -10.56 -0.42
C LEU A 58 1.63 -10.32 1.07
N TRP A 59 0.63 -10.23 1.96
CA TRP A 59 0.91 -10.07 3.38
C TRP A 59 1.66 -11.26 3.99
N LYS A 60 1.43 -12.49 3.50
CA LYS A 60 2.20 -13.67 3.89
C LYS A 60 3.67 -13.51 3.47
N ILE A 61 3.94 -13.19 2.20
CA ILE A 61 5.30 -12.94 1.67
C ILE A 61 6.01 -11.86 2.51
N LEU A 62 5.35 -10.74 2.77
CA LEU A 62 5.88 -9.61 3.56
C LEU A 62 6.05 -9.91 5.07
N LYS A 63 5.40 -10.96 5.58
CA LYS A 63 5.62 -11.45 6.95
C LYS A 63 6.81 -12.42 6.99
N GLU A 64 6.94 -13.28 5.98
CA GLU A 64 8.03 -14.26 5.84
C GLU A 64 9.35 -13.60 5.43
N ASN A 65 9.29 -12.44 4.77
CA ASN A 65 10.44 -11.66 4.30
C ASN A 65 10.39 -10.21 4.82
N PRO A 66 10.67 -9.96 6.13
CA PRO A 66 10.51 -8.64 6.73
C PRO A 66 11.33 -7.52 6.07
N PHE A 67 12.48 -7.87 5.47
CA PHE A 67 13.35 -6.90 4.79
C PHE A 67 12.68 -6.20 3.60
N LEU A 68 11.65 -6.81 2.99
CA LEU A 68 10.92 -6.22 1.86
C LEU A 68 10.23 -4.90 2.23
N TRP A 69 9.86 -4.72 3.50
CA TRP A 69 9.33 -3.43 3.98
C TRP A 69 10.36 -2.30 3.87
N SER A 70 11.64 -2.61 4.12
CA SER A 70 12.74 -1.64 3.97
C SER A 70 13.15 -1.43 2.51
N VAL A 71 12.80 -2.35 1.61
CA VAL A 71 13.03 -2.20 0.16
C VAL A 71 12.04 -1.23 -0.47
N LEU A 72 10.81 -1.10 0.06
CA LEU A 72 9.80 -0.16 -0.47
C LEU A 72 10.29 1.30 -0.52
N PRO A 73 10.86 1.89 0.55
CA PRO A 73 11.50 3.22 0.48
C PRO A 73 12.65 3.35 -0.52
N ILE A 74 13.41 2.28 -0.74
CA ILE A 74 14.54 2.30 -1.69
C ILE A 74 14.01 2.33 -3.13
N ILE A 75 12.97 1.56 -3.43
CA ILE A 75 12.29 1.60 -4.74
C ILE A 75 11.66 2.98 -4.96
N ALA A 76 11.09 3.58 -3.90
CA ALA A 76 10.40 4.86 -3.94
C ALA A 76 11.26 6.07 -4.32
N GLN A 77 12.59 5.97 -4.25
CA GLN A 77 13.49 7.01 -4.78
C GLN A 77 13.33 7.22 -6.29
N ASP A 78 12.75 6.24 -6.99
CA ASP A 78 12.21 6.34 -8.34
C ASP A 78 10.67 6.22 -8.27
N SER A 79 9.97 7.36 -8.43
CA SER A 79 8.50 7.40 -8.39
C SER A 79 7.86 6.51 -9.45
N ASP A 80 8.46 6.36 -10.64
CA ASP A 80 7.90 5.50 -11.69
C ASP A 80 8.01 4.02 -11.31
N SER A 81 9.15 3.59 -10.72
CA SER A 81 9.28 2.24 -10.17
C SER A 81 8.30 1.96 -9.03
N LEU A 82 7.95 2.95 -8.18
CA LEU A 82 6.91 2.75 -7.18
C LEU A 82 5.50 2.73 -7.81
N ALA A 83 5.26 3.52 -8.86
CA ALA A 83 3.96 3.59 -9.55
C ALA A 83 3.60 2.27 -10.23
N GLN A 84 4.58 1.58 -10.82
CA GLN A 84 4.44 0.20 -11.31
C GLN A 84 4.04 -0.78 -10.19
N LEU A 85 4.39 -0.48 -8.93
CA LEU A 85 4.03 -1.26 -7.74
C LEU A 85 2.82 -0.68 -6.98
N LEU A 86 2.03 0.23 -7.57
CA LEU A 86 0.89 0.87 -6.92
C LEU A 86 -0.10 -0.14 -6.30
N TRP A 87 -0.30 -1.29 -6.92
CA TRP A 87 -1.17 -2.32 -6.37
C TRP A 87 -0.60 -2.96 -5.09
N ILE A 88 0.73 -3.09 -4.95
CA ILE A 88 1.41 -3.52 -3.71
C ILE A 88 1.17 -2.46 -2.64
N VAL A 89 1.43 -1.19 -2.97
CA VAL A 89 1.25 -0.05 -2.05
C VAL A 89 -0.19 0.00 -1.53
N LYS A 90 -1.19 -0.09 -2.42
CA LYS A 90 -2.61 -0.21 -2.06
C LYS A 90 -2.83 -1.41 -1.13
N SER A 91 -2.41 -2.61 -1.51
CA SER A 91 -2.61 -3.85 -0.72
C SER A 91 -1.96 -3.79 0.68
N CYS A 92 -0.77 -3.19 0.80
CA CYS A 92 -0.10 -2.91 2.08
C CYS A 92 -0.92 -1.95 2.95
N LEU A 93 -1.39 -0.85 2.36
CA LEU A 93 -2.18 0.18 3.04
C LEU A 93 -3.51 -0.39 3.57
N PHE A 94 -4.26 -1.12 2.73
CA PHE A 94 -5.47 -1.86 3.12
C PHE A 94 -5.22 -2.83 4.29
N ASN A 95 -4.14 -3.62 4.23
CA ASN A 95 -3.81 -4.58 5.28
C ASN A 95 -3.42 -3.89 6.60
N LEU A 96 -2.69 -2.77 6.54
CA LEU A 96 -2.31 -2.01 7.74
C LEU A 96 -3.55 -1.38 8.39
N ILE A 97 -4.40 -0.67 7.64
CA ILE A 97 -5.67 -0.12 8.16
C ILE A 97 -6.51 -1.22 8.81
N GLY A 98 -6.71 -2.33 8.10
CA GLY A 98 -7.49 -3.46 8.60
C GLY A 98 -6.91 -4.12 9.85
N ARG A 99 -5.59 -4.02 10.08
CA ARG A 99 -4.93 -4.50 11.30
C ARG A 99 -5.04 -3.51 12.43
N PHE A 100 -4.77 -2.23 12.21
CA PHE A 100 -4.92 -1.19 13.23
C PHE A 100 -6.37 -1.09 13.73
N ASN A 101 -7.37 -1.20 12.85
CA ASN A 101 -8.79 -1.26 13.23
C ASN A 101 -9.18 -2.50 14.07
N ARG A 102 -8.36 -3.57 14.04
CA ARG A 102 -8.59 -4.81 14.81
C ARG A 102 -7.67 -4.95 16.02
N SER A 103 -6.66 -4.09 16.16
CA SER A 103 -5.75 -4.08 17.29
C SER A 103 -6.43 -3.46 18.52
N PRO A 104 -6.34 -4.08 19.71
CA PRO A 104 -6.83 -3.45 20.94
C PRO A 104 -6.00 -2.19 21.25
N LYS A 105 -6.64 -1.19 21.85
CA LYS A 105 -6.13 0.19 22.02
C LYS A 105 -4.73 0.33 22.65
N HIS A 106 -4.20 -0.69 23.34
CA HIS A 106 -3.01 -0.60 24.19
C HIS A 106 -1.99 -1.77 24.06
N SER A 107 -1.94 -2.50 22.94
CA SER A 107 -1.00 -3.64 22.80
C SER A 107 0.43 -3.19 22.41
N SER A 108 1.34 -3.11 23.38
CA SER A 108 2.68 -2.51 23.21
C SER A 108 3.58 -3.21 22.18
N THR A 109 3.76 -4.54 22.25
CA THR A 109 4.72 -5.26 21.38
C THR A 109 4.18 -5.53 19.97
N LEU A 110 2.90 -5.85 19.84
CA LEU A 110 2.29 -6.15 18.54
C LEU A 110 2.00 -4.85 17.76
N ALA A 111 1.83 -3.73 18.45
CA ALA A 111 1.86 -2.41 17.83
C ALA A 111 3.23 -2.09 17.21
N PHE A 112 4.36 -2.28 17.91
CA PHE A 112 5.66 -1.81 17.41
C PHE A 112 6.01 -2.30 15.99
N ALA A 113 5.90 -3.61 15.73
CA ALA A 113 6.17 -4.16 14.39
C ALA A 113 5.13 -3.75 13.33
N LEU A 114 3.92 -3.34 13.74
CA LEU A 114 2.88 -2.83 12.84
C LEU A 114 3.09 -1.34 12.54
N LEU A 115 3.48 -0.56 13.56
CA LEU A 115 3.88 0.84 13.50
C LEU A 115 5.11 1.02 12.61
N GLN A 116 6.14 0.18 12.77
CA GLN A 116 7.34 0.21 11.92
C GLN A 116 6.99 -0.01 10.43
N ARG A 117 6.06 -0.92 10.12
CA ARG A 117 5.59 -1.16 8.74
C ARG A 117 4.78 0.01 8.19
N ALA A 118 3.97 0.65 9.03
CA ALA A 118 3.26 1.87 8.66
C ALA A 118 4.24 3.02 8.39
N HIS A 119 5.27 3.18 9.22
CA HIS A 119 6.37 4.12 9.03
C HIS A 119 7.08 3.90 7.69
N LEU A 120 7.48 2.66 7.38
CA LEU A 120 8.17 2.32 6.14
C LEU A 120 7.28 2.54 4.90
N LEU A 121 5.98 2.27 5.00
CA LEU A 121 5.03 2.61 3.94
C LEU A 121 4.89 4.12 3.76
N MET A 122 4.71 4.87 4.84
CA MET A 122 4.64 6.35 4.80
C MET A 122 5.91 6.96 4.23
N LEU A 123 7.09 6.43 4.58
CA LEU A 123 8.37 6.87 4.03
C LEU A 123 8.43 6.63 2.52
N ALA A 124 8.04 5.45 2.04
CA ALA A 124 8.00 5.16 0.60
C ALA A 124 7.06 6.13 -0.16
N LEU A 125 5.91 6.48 0.41
CA LEU A 125 5.00 7.46 -0.21
C LEU A 125 5.59 8.87 -0.29
N VAL A 126 6.53 9.21 0.58
CA VAL A 126 7.16 10.54 0.69
C VAL A 126 8.40 10.64 -0.19
N GLU A 127 9.22 9.59 -0.24
CA GLU A 127 10.37 9.48 -1.15
C GLU A 127 9.90 9.54 -2.62
N ALA A 128 8.78 8.88 -2.95
CA ALA A 128 8.15 8.98 -4.27
C ALA A 128 7.37 10.28 -4.50
N ASN A 129 7.34 11.20 -3.53
CA ASN A 129 6.62 12.49 -3.60
C ASN A 129 5.10 12.35 -3.86
N TRP A 130 4.49 11.23 -3.45
CA TRP A 130 3.03 11.01 -3.56
C TRP A 130 2.26 11.68 -2.42
N ILE A 131 2.90 11.83 -1.25
CA ILE A 131 2.38 12.64 -0.14
C ILE A 131 3.44 13.62 0.35
N SER A 132 3.00 14.68 1.03
CA SER A 132 3.89 15.74 1.48
C SER A 132 4.77 15.32 2.67
N LYS A 133 5.97 15.90 2.76
CA LYS A 133 6.89 15.69 3.91
C LYS A 133 6.27 16.12 5.24
N GLN A 134 5.30 17.03 5.23
CA GLN A 134 4.54 17.43 6.42
C GLN A 134 3.67 16.28 6.94
N LEU A 135 3.07 15.48 6.04
CA LEU A 135 2.27 14.33 6.41
C LEU A 135 3.14 13.18 6.96
N TYR A 136 4.39 13.07 6.50
CA TYR A 136 5.38 12.15 7.08
C TYR A 136 5.68 12.41 8.55
N LYS A 137 5.77 13.69 8.97
CA LYS A 137 6.01 14.05 10.38
C LYS A 137 4.92 13.53 11.33
N VAL A 138 3.72 13.27 10.81
CA VAL A 138 2.66 12.64 11.59
C VAL A 138 2.94 11.14 11.81
N ALA A 139 3.69 10.49 10.91
CA ALA A 139 4.17 9.12 11.10
C ALA A 139 5.17 9.02 12.26
N GLU A 140 6.07 9.99 12.40
CA GLU A 140 7.09 10.06 13.46
C GLU A 140 6.47 9.95 14.86
N VAL A 141 5.25 10.46 15.04
CA VAL A 141 4.50 10.41 16.31
C VAL A 141 3.48 9.26 16.41
N PHE A 142 3.46 8.29 15.49
CA PHE A 142 2.52 7.16 15.54
C PHE A 142 2.63 6.34 16.84
N GLU A 143 3.76 6.35 17.55
CA GLU A 143 3.95 5.67 18.83
C GLU A 143 3.12 6.25 19.99
N ILE A 144 2.74 7.54 19.93
CA ILE A 144 1.86 8.18 20.93
C ILE A 144 0.38 8.18 20.52
N LEU A 145 0.06 7.73 19.30
CA LEU A 145 -1.31 7.68 18.79
C LEU A 145 -1.99 6.34 19.12
N THR A 146 -3.32 6.36 19.26
CA THR A 146 -4.06 5.10 19.36
C THR A 146 -4.07 4.38 18.01
N CYS A 147 -4.19 3.04 18.03
CA CYS A 147 -4.33 2.26 16.80
C CYS A 147 -5.47 2.77 15.90
N GLY A 148 -6.58 3.24 16.49
CA GLY A 148 -7.70 3.81 15.72
C GLY A 148 -7.34 5.12 15.00
N ASP A 149 -6.46 5.94 15.58
CA ASP A 149 -6.06 7.21 14.96
C ASP A 149 -5.00 6.99 13.87
N VAL A 150 -4.08 6.05 14.07
CA VAL A 150 -3.19 5.58 12.99
C VAL A 150 -4.01 5.00 11.83
N ALA A 151 -5.07 4.23 12.10
CA ALA A 151 -5.95 3.71 11.05
C ALA A 151 -6.68 4.82 10.27
N LYS A 152 -7.17 5.88 10.94
CA LYS A 152 -7.79 7.04 10.28
C LYS A 152 -6.79 7.78 9.40
N LEU A 153 -5.58 8.03 9.88
CA LEU A 153 -4.52 8.70 9.14
C LEU A 153 -4.12 7.90 7.89
N LEU A 154 -3.91 6.59 8.03
CA LEU A 154 -3.63 5.71 6.90
C LEU A 154 -4.82 5.64 5.92
N SER A 155 -6.06 5.70 6.41
CA SER A 155 -7.26 5.77 5.54
C SER A 155 -7.31 7.08 4.74
N ALA A 156 -6.97 8.23 5.35
CA ALA A 156 -6.92 9.52 4.67
C ALA A 156 -5.79 9.57 3.61
N VAL A 157 -4.61 9.03 3.94
CA VAL A 157 -3.50 8.82 2.98
C VAL A 157 -3.93 7.90 1.84
N GLY A 158 -4.62 6.80 2.17
CA GLY A 158 -5.20 5.88 1.20
C GLY A 158 -6.13 6.57 0.23
N GLN A 159 -7.16 7.25 0.74
CA GLN A 159 -8.13 7.98 -0.08
C GLN A 159 -7.44 9.00 -0.99
N TYR A 160 -6.47 9.78 -0.47
CA TYR A 160 -5.69 10.72 -1.28
C TYR A 160 -5.00 10.06 -2.48
N ILE A 161 -4.40 8.87 -2.29
CA ILE A 161 -3.75 8.09 -3.36
C ILE A 161 -4.77 7.43 -4.30
N LEU A 162 -5.96 7.06 -3.81
CA LEU A 162 -7.03 6.53 -4.66
C LEU A 162 -7.67 7.60 -5.55
N ASP A 163 -7.80 8.82 -5.03
CA ASP A 163 -8.34 9.99 -5.74
C ASP A 163 -7.33 10.57 -6.74
N ARG A 164 -6.03 10.42 -6.45
CA ARG A 164 -4.91 10.91 -7.26
C ARG A 164 -3.89 9.78 -7.49
N PRO A 165 -4.25 8.75 -8.28
CA PRO A 165 -3.36 7.63 -8.52
C PRO A 165 -2.10 8.10 -9.25
N PRO A 166 -0.90 7.74 -8.78
CA PRO A 166 0.34 8.01 -9.49
C PRO A 166 0.38 7.17 -10.78
N VAL A 167 0.65 7.83 -11.89
CA VAL A 167 0.75 7.21 -13.21
C VAL A 167 2.24 7.12 -13.58
N PRO A 168 2.78 5.94 -13.94
CA PRO A 168 4.16 5.85 -14.41
C PRO A 168 4.31 6.58 -15.76
N MET A 169 5.42 7.29 -16.00
CA MET A 169 5.63 8.06 -17.24
C MET A 169 5.81 7.21 -18.52
N SER A 170 5.62 5.89 -18.47
CA SER A 170 6.01 4.95 -19.52
C SER A 170 5.08 4.86 -20.74
N ASP A 171 3.90 5.47 -20.73
CA ASP A 171 2.92 5.34 -21.83
C ASP A 171 3.03 6.43 -22.93
N GLU A 172 3.83 7.48 -22.74
CA GLU A 172 3.85 8.63 -23.66
C GLU A 172 4.88 8.52 -24.82
N LYS A 173 5.54 7.36 -25.00
CA LYS A 173 6.65 7.17 -25.97
C LYS A 173 6.48 6.07 -27.02
N VAL A 174 5.23 5.75 -27.40
CA VAL A 174 4.93 4.85 -28.55
C VAL A 174 3.94 5.48 -29.54
N ARG A 175 3.78 6.82 -29.54
CA ARG A 175 2.85 7.54 -30.44
C ARG A 175 3.36 8.91 -30.91
N LEU A 176 4.59 8.98 -31.42
CA LEU A 176 5.06 9.98 -32.38
C LEU A 176 6.02 9.32 -33.37
#